data_AF-A0A6I0BE79-F1
#
_entry.id   AF-A0A6I0BE79-F1
#
_cell.length_a   1.000
_cell.length_b   1.000
_cell.length_c   1.000
_cell.angle_alpha   90.00
_cell.angle_beta   90.00
_cell.angle_gamma   90.00
#
_symmetry.space_group_name_H-M   'P 1'
#
loop_
_entity.id
_entity.type
_entity.pdbx_description
1 polymer ?
#
loop_
_entity_poly.entity_id
_entity_poly.type
_entity_poly.pdbx_seq_one_letter_code
_entity_poly.pdbx_strand_id
1 'polypeptide(L)'
;MINVLIQTYLSIFFDWLLETTIMASILVGFILCIKVLLRNQLTARWHYALWLILIVRLLLPWSPDSSYSLYSILSHGYVTSTSLIQKEANVSGLKVMNEPAKYTVNSSDYNKSPVESGSKHISIYEICLYVWMLGVFCLGTLTLIANRRLYLYIQKQPIITDERILNIFKGCKETMSIKEDIPLQLAGKIASPTLLGFRKPRILLCEQHIQRLNDNQLRFIFYHELAHFKRKDVGVNWLMHHLLILNWFNPILWYAYYSMREDQEIACDALALTFIDSEEKIEYGHTIITLLEHYSNYYQMPSLANLSKNKKALKRRIVMIKKFNKKSYRWSALGLTAVLGISTFSLMNASAEELKSESQATKNKIEQAAKPEEMNNLEKSKAEEVAKQLEMDKLEQSKKNTDISEAAVLKLTEKQKQYLKSKGLPLKQTSKESEVTGLMLVSLVKPIDNGDGTGFQPDHVGEVDIIHAGEYQNKYGKEDYVAFAAWE
;
A
#
# COMPACT_ATOMS: atom_id res chain seq x y z
N MET A 1 -0.23 26.99 22.33
CA MET A 1 -1.14 26.93 21.17
C MET A 1 -0.45 26.33 19.94
N ILE A 2 0.69 26.87 19.49
CA ILE A 2 1.46 26.32 18.34
C ILE A 2 1.91 24.87 18.57
N ASN A 3 2.45 24.54 19.75
CA ASN A 3 2.87 23.16 20.04
C ASN A 3 1.70 22.15 20.07
N VAL A 4 0.50 22.57 20.50
CA VAL A 4 -0.70 21.73 20.50
C VAL A 4 -1.20 21.51 19.07
N LEU A 5 -1.20 22.57 18.26
CA LEU A 5 -1.61 22.48 16.86
C LEU A 5 -0.66 21.60 16.04
N ILE A 6 0.65 21.72 16.29
CA ILE A 6 1.68 20.87 15.67
C ILE A 6 1.53 19.43 16.17
N GLN A 7 1.50 19.18 17.48
CA GLN A 7 1.47 17.81 18.00
C GLN A 7 0.17 17.07 17.69
N THR A 8 -0.98 17.74 17.57
CA THR A 8 -2.25 17.06 17.29
C THR A 8 -2.51 16.88 15.79
N TYR A 9 -2.38 17.93 14.96
CA TYR A 9 -2.74 17.79 13.55
C TYR A 9 -1.62 17.16 12.71
N LEU A 10 -0.36 17.42 13.06
CA LEU A 10 0.78 16.89 12.31
C LEU A 10 0.98 15.40 12.57
N SER A 11 0.72 14.92 13.79
CA SER A 11 0.75 13.50 14.11
C SER A 11 -0.35 12.74 13.36
N ILE A 12 -1.59 13.22 13.41
CA ILE A 12 -2.71 12.64 12.65
C ILE A 12 -2.39 12.59 11.15
N PHE A 13 -1.82 13.66 10.60
CA PHE A 13 -1.40 13.69 9.19
C PHE A 13 -0.26 12.70 8.91
N PHE A 14 0.73 12.61 9.79
CA PHE A 14 1.88 11.73 9.64
C PHE A 14 1.47 10.25 9.72
N ASP A 15 0.56 9.90 10.62
CA ASP A 15 0.02 8.54 10.74
C ASP A 15 -0.76 8.16 9.48
N TRP A 16 -1.65 9.06 9.02
CA TRP A 16 -2.35 8.90 7.75
C TRP A 16 -1.39 8.74 6.57
N LEU A 17 -0.32 9.54 6.53
CA LEU A 17 0.69 9.48 5.48
C LEU A 17 1.39 8.12 5.48
N LEU A 18 1.81 7.61 6.64
CA LEU A 18 2.48 6.31 6.77
C LEU A 18 1.59 5.17 6.27
N GLU A 19 0.32 5.16 6.69
CA GLU A 19 -0.65 4.16 6.25
C GLU A 19 -0.87 4.21 4.73
N THR A 20 -1.08 5.42 4.20
CA THR A 20 -1.23 5.66 2.76
C THR A 20 0.01 5.26 1.98
N THR A 21 1.21 5.48 2.53
CA THR A 21 2.50 5.11 1.93
C THR A 21 2.61 3.60 1.73
N ILE A 22 2.23 2.83 2.76
CA ILE A 22 2.28 1.36 2.72
C ILE A 22 1.28 0.85 1.67
N MET A 23 0.04 1.35 1.71
CA MET A 23 -1.00 0.97 0.76
C MET A 23 -0.64 1.34 -0.68
N ALA A 24 -0.07 2.53 -0.90
CA ALA A 24 0.41 2.96 -2.20
C ALA A 24 1.55 2.06 -2.72
N SER A 25 2.43 1.59 -1.84
CA SER A 25 3.51 0.66 -2.20
C SER A 25 2.97 -0.70 -2.65
N ILE A 26 1.96 -1.22 -1.96
CA ILE A 26 1.24 -2.44 -2.35
C ILE A 26 0.57 -2.24 -3.73
N LEU A 27 -0.11 -1.12 -3.92
CA LEU A 27 -0.74 -0.76 -5.19
C LEU A 27 0.28 -0.69 -6.33
N VAL A 28 1.47 -0.12 -6.10
CA VAL A 28 2.56 -0.11 -7.11
C VAL A 28 2.91 -1.55 -7.52
N GLY A 29 3.02 -2.47 -6.56
CA GLY A 29 3.24 -3.89 -6.83
C GLY A 29 2.16 -4.49 -7.72
N PHE A 30 0.88 -4.24 -7.42
CA PHE A 30 -0.25 -4.68 -8.24
C PHE A 30 -0.24 -4.10 -9.65
N ILE A 31 0.00 -2.79 -9.78
CA ILE A 31 0.10 -2.11 -11.09
C ILE A 31 1.20 -2.77 -11.92
N LEU A 32 2.38 -3.01 -11.34
CA LEU A 32 3.49 -3.66 -12.04
C LEU A 32 3.14 -5.10 -12.45
N CYS A 33 2.49 -5.86 -11.56
CA CYS A 33 2.03 -7.22 -11.85
C CYS A 33 1.07 -7.26 -13.03
N ILE A 34 0.03 -6.42 -13.02
CA ILE A 34 -0.97 -6.32 -14.10
C ILE A 34 -0.31 -5.92 -15.41
N LYS A 35 0.64 -4.98 -15.38
CA LYS A 35 1.39 -4.56 -16.58
C LYS A 35 2.25 -5.68 -17.15
N VAL A 36 2.76 -6.58 -16.31
CA VAL A 36 3.53 -7.76 -16.77
C VAL A 36 2.57 -8.81 -17.35
N LEU A 37 1.48 -9.15 -16.65
CA LEU A 37 0.47 -10.12 -17.06
C LEU A 37 -0.22 -9.73 -18.38
N LEU A 38 -0.63 -8.46 -18.49
CA LEU A 38 -1.39 -7.93 -19.63
C LEU A 38 -0.52 -7.14 -20.62
N ARG A 39 0.80 -7.35 -20.62
CA ARG A 39 1.78 -6.59 -21.42
C ARG A 39 1.47 -6.55 -22.92
N ASN A 40 0.89 -7.62 -23.46
CA ASN A 40 0.56 -7.74 -24.88
C ASN A 40 -0.84 -7.23 -25.22
N GLN A 41 -1.67 -6.98 -24.20
CA GLN A 41 -3.09 -6.67 -24.34
C GLN A 41 -3.37 -5.19 -24.05
N LEU A 42 -2.61 -4.57 -23.14
CA LEU A 42 -2.79 -3.17 -22.79
C LEU A 42 -2.12 -2.26 -23.82
N THR A 43 -2.85 -1.21 -24.24
CA THR A 43 -2.27 -0.16 -25.07
C THR A 43 -1.41 0.77 -24.21
N ALA A 44 -0.51 1.53 -24.86
CA ALA A 44 0.35 2.50 -24.19
C ALA A 44 -0.42 3.48 -23.28
N ARG A 45 -1.62 3.90 -23.72
CA ARG A 45 -2.48 4.80 -22.95
C ARG A 45 -2.92 4.18 -21.62
N TRP A 46 -3.26 2.90 -21.62
CA TRP A 46 -3.69 2.20 -20.40
C TRP A 46 -2.53 1.94 -19.45
N HIS A 47 -1.34 1.61 -19.96
CA HIS A 47 -0.15 1.49 -19.13
C HIS A 47 0.13 2.78 -18.34
N TYR A 48 -0.06 3.95 -18.96
CA TYR A 48 0.02 5.23 -18.27
C TYR A 48 -1.17 5.49 -17.34
N ALA A 49 -2.40 5.21 -17.79
CA ALA A 49 -3.61 5.46 -17.01
C ALA A 49 -3.64 4.72 -15.67
N LEU A 50 -3.05 3.52 -15.59
CA LEU A 50 -2.89 2.77 -14.34
C LEU A 50 -2.18 3.57 -13.25
N TRP A 51 -1.18 4.39 -13.61
CA TRP A 51 -0.47 5.23 -12.65
C TRP A 51 -1.31 6.41 -12.14
N LEU A 52 -2.35 6.83 -12.87
CA LEU A 52 -3.26 7.87 -12.38
C LEU A 52 -4.06 7.38 -11.17
N ILE A 53 -4.34 6.08 -11.07
CA ILE A 53 -4.98 5.48 -9.89
C ILE A 53 -4.09 5.64 -8.66
N LEU A 54 -2.77 5.44 -8.81
CA LEU A 54 -1.81 5.67 -7.74
C LEU A 54 -1.82 7.13 -7.26
N ILE A 55 -1.87 8.09 -8.19
CA ILE A 55 -1.96 9.51 -7.84
C ILE A 55 -3.25 9.81 -7.08
N VAL A 56 -4.39 9.28 -7.54
CA VAL A 56 -5.68 9.45 -6.86
C VAL A 56 -5.62 8.85 -5.46
N ARG A 57 -5.06 7.64 -5.29
CA ARG A 57 -4.91 7.00 -3.97
C ARG A 57 -4.05 7.84 -3.02
N LEU A 58 -2.94 8.39 -3.50
CA LEU A 58 -2.06 9.25 -2.72
C LEU A 58 -2.69 10.60 -2.35
N LEU A 59 -3.73 11.04 -3.06
CA LEU A 59 -4.44 12.30 -2.80
C LEU A 59 -5.64 12.15 -1.89
N LEU A 60 -6.20 10.94 -1.74
CA LEU A 60 -7.42 10.73 -0.98
C LEU A 60 -7.10 10.48 0.48
N PRO A 61 -7.40 11.44 1.38
CA PRO A 61 -7.19 11.26 2.81
C PRO A 61 -8.16 10.26 3.45
N TRP A 62 -9.29 10.01 2.78
CA TRP A 62 -10.37 9.17 3.26
C TRP A 62 -10.80 8.24 2.11
N SER A 63 -10.70 6.93 2.34
CA SER A 63 -11.34 5.91 1.49
C SER A 63 -12.59 5.40 2.20
N PRO A 64 -13.71 5.21 1.48
CA PRO A 64 -14.91 4.58 2.05
C PRO A 64 -14.62 3.15 2.51
N ASP A 65 -15.25 2.79 3.62
CA ASP A 65 -15.13 1.50 4.28
C ASP A 65 -15.93 0.42 3.53
N SER A 66 -15.33 -0.74 3.27
CA SER A 66 -16.07 -1.93 2.83
C SER A 66 -15.45 -3.24 3.32
N SER A 67 -16.25 -4.29 3.22
CA SER A 67 -16.01 -5.66 3.67
C SER A 67 -15.03 -6.48 2.80
N TYR A 68 -14.54 -5.98 1.66
CA TYR A 68 -13.68 -6.75 0.73
C TYR A 68 -12.23 -6.25 0.62
N SER A 69 -11.63 -5.79 1.72
CA SER A 69 -10.24 -5.31 1.74
C SER A 69 -9.27 -6.37 2.29
N LEU A 70 -8.10 -6.52 1.63
CA LEU A 70 -6.95 -7.33 2.10
C LEU A 70 -6.52 -6.98 3.54
N TYR A 71 -6.86 -5.78 4.00
CA TYR A 71 -6.49 -5.31 5.33
C TYR A 71 -7.15 -6.10 6.45
N SER A 72 -8.33 -6.71 6.24
CA SER A 72 -8.92 -7.63 7.22
C SER A 72 -7.92 -8.74 7.59
N ILE A 73 -7.26 -9.36 6.61
CA ILE A 73 -6.33 -10.47 6.86
C ILE A 73 -5.04 -9.98 7.56
N LEU A 74 -4.58 -8.76 7.27
CA LEU A 74 -3.35 -8.22 7.85
C LEU A 74 -3.56 -7.62 9.26
N SER A 75 -4.73 -7.02 9.52
CA SER A 75 -5.07 -6.41 10.81
C SER A 75 -5.41 -7.42 11.89
N HIS A 76 -5.84 -8.64 11.53
CA HIS A 76 -5.99 -9.75 12.47
C HIS A 76 -4.67 -10.10 13.18
N GLY A 77 -3.51 -9.88 12.55
CA GLY A 77 -2.20 -10.08 13.18
C GLY A 77 -1.78 -8.96 14.13
N TYR A 78 -2.18 -7.71 13.87
CA TYR A 78 -1.73 -6.54 14.63
C TYR A 78 -2.59 -6.27 15.88
N VAL A 79 -3.92 -6.40 15.76
CA VAL A 79 -4.87 -6.13 16.88
C VAL A 79 -4.71 -7.16 18.01
N THR A 80 -4.38 -8.41 17.67
CA THR A 80 -4.09 -9.48 18.62
C THR A 80 -2.83 -9.19 19.45
N SER A 81 -1.88 -8.42 18.91
CA SER A 81 -0.62 -8.11 19.59
C SER A 81 -0.81 -6.97 20.63
N THR A 82 -1.64 -5.98 20.34
CA THR A 82 -1.87 -4.82 21.23
C THR A 82 -2.84 -5.11 22.38
N SER A 83 -3.80 -6.02 22.21
CA SER A 83 -4.73 -6.40 23.29
C SER A 83 -4.04 -7.22 24.38
N LEU A 84 -2.99 -7.99 24.04
CA LEU A 84 -2.19 -8.75 25.00
C LEU A 84 -1.33 -7.84 25.87
N ILE A 85 -0.77 -6.75 25.32
CA ILE A 85 0.08 -5.80 26.06
C ILE A 85 -0.74 -4.97 27.07
N GLN A 86 -1.99 -4.62 26.75
CA GLN A 86 -2.83 -3.82 27.64
C GLN A 86 -3.55 -4.66 28.72
N LYS A 87 -3.68 -5.98 28.52
CA LYS A 87 -4.26 -6.89 29.51
C LYS A 87 -3.27 -7.23 30.63
N GLU A 88 -1.95 -7.21 30.38
CA GLU A 88 -0.94 -7.38 31.44
C GLU A 88 -0.82 -6.15 32.37
N ALA A 89 -1.03 -4.93 31.87
CA ALA A 89 -0.90 -3.72 32.68
C ALA A 89 -2.05 -3.50 33.71
N ASN A 90 -3.23 -4.07 33.46
CA ASN A 90 -4.41 -3.87 34.31
C ASN A 90 -4.67 -4.99 35.33
N VAL A 91 -3.86 -6.06 35.36
CA VAL A 91 -4.06 -7.20 36.26
C VAL A 91 -3.16 -7.13 37.51
N SER A 92 -2.13 -6.27 37.54
CA SER A 92 -1.25 -6.12 38.70
C SER A 92 -1.78 -5.19 39.82
N GLY A 93 -3.03 -4.72 39.74
CA GLY A 93 -3.59 -3.69 40.64
C GLY A 93 -4.67 -4.12 41.65
N LEU A 94 -5.17 -5.36 41.61
CA LEU A 94 -6.25 -5.79 42.50
C LEU A 94 -5.79 -6.89 43.47
N LYS A 95 -4.97 -6.48 44.45
CA LYS A 95 -4.75 -7.28 45.66
C LYS A 95 -5.89 -6.96 46.64
N VAL A 96 -7.00 -7.69 46.50
CA VAL A 96 -8.06 -7.75 47.52
C VAL A 96 -7.50 -8.55 48.70
N MET A 97 -7.05 -7.86 49.75
CA MET A 97 -6.77 -8.45 51.05
C MET A 97 -8.03 -8.37 51.90
N ASN A 98 -8.64 -9.53 52.14
CA ASN A 98 -9.60 -9.75 53.21
C ASN A 98 -8.83 -9.96 54.52
N GLU A 99 -9.03 -9.10 55.51
CA GLU A 99 -9.24 -9.50 56.92
C GLU A 99 -9.81 -8.32 57.74
N PRO A 100 -10.62 -8.59 58.79
CA PRO A 100 -11.50 -7.59 59.38
C PRO A 100 -10.82 -6.83 60.52
N ALA A 101 -10.70 -5.51 60.39
CA ALA A 101 -10.32 -4.64 61.51
C ALA A 101 -11.11 -3.33 61.50
N LYS A 102 -12.03 -3.23 62.46
CA LYS A 102 -12.63 -2.05 63.10
C LYS A 102 -12.50 -0.70 62.36
N TYR A 103 -13.64 -0.23 61.88
CA TYR A 103 -13.88 1.17 61.53
C TYR A 103 -13.60 2.09 62.73
N THR A 104 -12.61 2.95 62.60
CA THR A 104 -12.61 4.26 63.25
C THR A 104 -12.29 5.32 62.20
N VAL A 105 -13.26 6.20 62.00
CA VAL A 105 -13.17 7.41 61.18
C VAL A 105 -12.13 8.32 61.81
N ASN A 106 -11.17 8.81 61.02
CA ASN A 106 -10.57 10.11 61.24
C ASN A 106 -10.03 10.71 59.93
N SER A 107 -10.58 11.87 59.62
CA SER A 107 -10.27 12.75 58.50
C SER A 107 -9.17 13.74 58.90
N SER A 108 -8.00 13.64 58.27
CA SER A 108 -7.06 14.75 58.02
C SER A 108 -5.75 14.17 57.50
N ASP A 109 -5.43 14.38 56.22
CA ASP A 109 -4.14 14.97 55.85
C ASP A 109 -4.06 15.28 54.36
N TYR A 110 -4.02 16.57 54.09
CA TYR A 110 -3.60 17.18 52.84
C TYR A 110 -2.06 17.11 52.72
N ASN A 111 -1.60 17.01 51.47
CA ASN A 111 -0.26 17.35 50.97
C ASN A 111 0.86 16.31 51.11
N LYS A 112 1.16 15.63 49.99
CA LYS A 112 2.33 15.95 49.14
C LYS A 112 2.39 14.95 47.97
N SER A 113 2.00 15.40 46.76
CA SER A 113 2.46 14.73 45.54
C SER A 113 3.97 15.00 45.39
N PRO A 114 4.80 13.99 45.07
CA PRO A 114 6.15 14.27 44.63
C PRO A 114 6.08 14.92 43.24
N VAL A 115 6.69 16.08 43.12
CA VAL A 115 7.02 16.68 41.82
C VAL A 115 8.09 15.80 41.19
N GLU A 116 7.68 14.82 40.37
CA GLU A 116 8.59 14.16 39.45
C GLU A 116 9.04 15.20 38.42
N SER A 117 10.30 15.62 38.57
CA SER A 117 11.05 16.34 37.55
C SER A 117 11.30 15.38 36.38
N GLY A 118 10.27 15.16 35.55
CA GLY A 118 10.35 14.32 34.37
C GLY A 118 11.31 14.93 33.35
N SER A 119 12.47 14.29 33.17
CA SER A 119 13.25 14.42 31.96
C SER A 119 12.31 14.19 30.78
N LYS A 120 12.16 15.19 29.89
CA LYS A 120 11.41 15.02 28.65
C LYS A 120 12.18 14.02 27.77
N HIS A 121 11.90 12.74 27.93
CA HIS A 121 12.34 11.72 27.00
C HIS A 121 11.58 11.95 25.69
N ILE A 122 12.28 12.47 24.69
CA ILE A 122 11.74 12.65 23.34
C ILE A 122 11.43 11.25 22.80
N SER A 123 10.19 11.02 22.39
CA SER A 123 9.79 9.73 21.81
C SER A 123 10.44 9.56 20.43
N ILE A 124 10.81 8.32 20.07
CA ILE A 124 11.35 7.99 18.73
C ILE A 124 10.39 8.47 17.63
N TYR A 125 9.08 8.40 17.89
CA TYR A 125 8.05 8.92 16.99
C TYR A 125 8.22 10.43 16.72
N GLU A 126 8.48 11.22 17.76
CA GLU A 126 8.69 12.66 17.62
C GLU A 126 9.95 12.95 16.79
N ILE A 127 11.03 12.19 17.01
CA ILE A 127 12.25 12.28 16.18
C ILE A 127 11.92 11.99 14.71
N CYS A 128 11.21 10.91 14.42
CA CYS A 128 10.80 10.54 13.06
C CYS A 128 9.97 11.64 12.39
N LEU A 129 9.01 12.23 13.11
CA LEU A 129 8.18 13.32 12.62
C LEU A 129 9.00 14.58 12.32
N TYR A 130 9.95 14.96 13.18
CA TYR A 130 10.85 16.09 12.91
C TYR A 130 11.78 15.84 11.73
N VAL A 131 12.33 14.63 11.60
CA VAL A 131 13.16 14.22 10.46
C VAL A 131 12.33 14.27 9.17
N TRP A 132 11.10 13.77 9.20
CA TRP A 132 10.19 13.82 8.06
C TRP A 132 9.90 15.27 7.61
N MET A 133 9.56 16.15 8.56
CA MET A 133 9.34 17.58 8.32
C MET A 133 10.58 18.25 7.69
N LEU A 134 11.77 17.97 8.23
CA LEU A 134 13.02 18.49 7.69
C LEU A 134 13.24 18.03 6.24
N GLY A 135 12.97 16.75 5.95
CA GLY A 135 13.05 16.21 4.60
C GLY A 135 12.10 16.90 3.61
N VAL A 136 10.83 17.07 4.00
CA VAL A 136 9.82 17.80 3.21
C VAL A 136 10.27 19.24 2.95
N PHE A 137 10.77 19.94 3.98
CA PHE A 137 11.24 21.31 3.85
C PHE A 137 12.47 21.41 2.94
N CYS A 138 13.47 20.56 3.13
CA CYS A 138 14.69 20.55 2.31
C CYS A 138 14.38 20.22 0.84
N LEU A 139 13.62 19.16 0.56
CA LEU A 139 13.29 18.77 -0.82
C LEU A 139 12.33 19.77 -1.48
N GLY A 140 11.38 20.32 -0.72
CA GLY A 140 10.49 21.37 -1.17
C GLY A 140 11.24 22.63 -1.57
N THR A 141 12.13 23.12 -0.70
CA THR A 141 12.95 24.32 -0.98
C THR A 141 13.91 24.10 -2.14
N LEU A 142 14.60 22.96 -2.22
CA LEU A 142 15.46 22.61 -3.35
C LEU A 142 14.68 22.58 -4.66
N THR A 143 13.49 21.95 -4.66
CA THR A 143 12.60 21.90 -5.83
C THR A 143 12.16 23.30 -6.25
N LEU A 144 11.75 24.15 -5.30
CA LEU A 144 11.35 25.53 -5.58
C LEU A 144 12.49 26.37 -6.15
N ILE A 145 13.69 26.28 -5.57
CA ILE A 145 14.88 27.00 -6.04
C ILE A 145 15.27 26.54 -7.44
N ALA A 146 15.35 25.23 -7.68
CA ALA A 146 15.71 24.68 -8.99
C ALA A 146 14.72 25.12 -10.08
N ASN A 147 13.41 25.01 -9.81
CA ASN A 147 12.38 25.40 -10.76
C ASN A 147 12.33 26.92 -10.97
N ARG A 148 12.54 27.73 -9.92
CA ARG A 148 12.59 29.19 -10.05
C ARG A 148 13.80 29.62 -10.88
N ARG A 149 14.98 29.03 -10.65
CA ARG A 149 16.18 29.28 -11.47
C ARG A 149 15.94 28.93 -12.94
N LEU A 150 15.35 27.78 -13.19
CA LEU A 150 15.01 27.34 -14.55
C LEU A 150 13.99 28.28 -15.22
N TYR A 151 12.93 28.66 -14.50
CA TYR A 151 11.91 29.58 -15.02
C TYR A 151 12.51 30.95 -15.39
N LEU A 152 13.31 31.53 -14.49
CA LEU A 152 14.00 32.80 -14.74
C LEU A 152 15.01 32.71 -15.88
N TYR A 153 15.69 31.57 -16.02
CA TYR A 153 16.61 31.32 -17.13
C TYR A 153 15.89 31.28 -18.49
N ILE A 154 14.75 30.58 -18.57
CA ILE A 154 13.97 30.45 -19.80
C ILE A 154 13.23 31.73 -20.15
N GLN A 155 12.78 32.50 -19.17
CA GLN A 155 12.12 33.79 -19.43
C GLN A 155 13.03 34.77 -20.19
N LYS A 156 14.35 34.65 -20.05
CA LYS A 156 15.34 35.47 -20.75
C LYS A 156 15.66 35.00 -22.18
N GLN A 157 15.16 33.83 -22.59
CA GLN A 157 15.45 33.29 -23.91
C GLN A 157 14.55 33.95 -24.98
N PRO A 158 15.09 34.21 -26.19
CA PRO A 158 14.34 34.82 -27.27
C PRO A 158 13.19 33.92 -27.76
N ILE A 159 12.15 34.57 -28.27
CA ILE A 159 11.03 33.92 -28.97
C ILE A 159 11.50 33.55 -30.37
N ILE A 160 11.09 32.38 -30.86
CA ILE A 160 11.41 31.94 -32.23
C ILE A 160 10.48 32.69 -33.19
N THR A 161 11.07 33.44 -34.13
CA THR A 161 10.36 34.25 -35.13
C THR A 161 10.47 33.70 -36.55
N ASP A 162 11.10 32.54 -36.74
CA ASP A 162 11.25 31.89 -38.04
C ASP A 162 9.87 31.47 -38.60
N GLU A 163 9.43 32.11 -39.68
CA GLU A 163 8.13 31.85 -40.31
C GLU A 163 7.94 30.40 -40.76
N ARG A 164 8.99 29.74 -41.26
CA ARG A 164 8.93 28.32 -41.67
C ARG A 164 8.51 27.46 -40.48
N ILE A 165 9.17 27.66 -39.35
CA ILE A 165 8.91 26.91 -38.12
C ILE A 165 7.52 27.22 -37.57
N LEU A 166 7.16 28.50 -37.52
CA LEU A 166 5.86 28.94 -37.02
C LEU A 166 4.72 28.37 -37.87
N ASN A 167 4.87 28.29 -39.18
CA ASN A 167 3.87 27.70 -40.08
C ASN A 167 3.71 26.20 -39.86
N ILE A 168 4.81 25.43 -39.74
CA ILE A 168 4.76 23.99 -39.43
C ILE A 168 4.08 23.77 -38.07
N PHE A 169 4.46 24.56 -37.06
CA PHE A 169 3.89 24.47 -35.72
C PHE A 169 2.39 24.77 -35.69
N LYS A 170 1.97 25.82 -36.41
CA LYS A 170 0.56 26.20 -36.56
C LYS A 170 -0.25 25.07 -37.21
N GLY A 171 0.25 24.49 -38.30
CA GLY A 171 -0.39 23.35 -38.97
C GLY A 171 -0.52 22.13 -38.06
N CYS A 172 0.48 21.84 -37.22
CA CYS A 172 0.41 20.78 -36.22
C CYS A 172 -0.66 21.06 -35.16
N LYS A 173 -0.73 22.30 -34.64
CA LYS A 173 -1.74 22.71 -33.66
C LYS A 173 -3.16 22.57 -34.22
N GLU A 174 -3.39 23.04 -35.44
CA GLU A 174 -4.69 22.92 -36.12
C GLU A 174 -5.09 21.44 -36.29
N THR A 175 -4.17 20.61 -36.77
CA THR A 175 -4.37 19.17 -36.94
C THR A 175 -4.70 18.46 -35.62
N MET A 176 -4.06 18.86 -34.52
CA MET A 176 -4.35 18.32 -33.18
C MET A 176 -5.53 19.00 -32.47
N SER A 177 -6.17 19.98 -33.13
CA SER A 177 -7.28 20.78 -32.59
C SER A 177 -6.94 21.53 -31.30
N ILE A 178 -5.74 22.10 -31.23
CA ILE A 178 -5.24 22.89 -30.09
C ILE A 178 -5.45 24.37 -30.39
N LYS A 179 -6.31 25.03 -29.62
CA LYS A 179 -6.72 26.43 -29.83
C LYS A 179 -5.89 27.41 -29.00
N GLU A 180 -5.30 26.92 -27.92
CA GLU A 180 -4.52 27.73 -26.98
C GLU A 180 -3.28 28.32 -27.67
N ASP A 181 -2.99 29.58 -27.38
CA ASP A 181 -1.76 30.20 -27.83
C ASP A 181 -0.57 29.66 -27.01
N ILE A 182 0.37 29.03 -27.69
CA ILE A 182 1.53 28.37 -27.08
C ILE A 182 2.76 28.98 -27.75
N PRO A 183 3.54 29.82 -27.05
CA PRO A 183 4.72 30.44 -27.63
C PRO A 183 5.83 29.41 -27.85
N LEU A 184 6.54 29.57 -28.97
CA LEU A 184 7.79 28.87 -29.26
C LEU A 184 8.98 29.73 -28.80
N GLN A 185 9.82 29.18 -27.93
CA GLN A 185 11.01 29.88 -27.42
C GLN A 185 12.28 29.05 -27.65
N LEU A 186 13.43 29.74 -27.72
CA LEU A 186 14.71 29.06 -27.72
C LEU A 186 15.02 28.45 -26.34
N ALA A 187 15.51 27.21 -26.35
CA ALA A 187 15.77 26.42 -25.16
C ALA A 187 17.11 26.79 -24.47
N GLY A 188 17.97 27.56 -25.16
CA GLY A 188 19.29 27.95 -24.69
C GLY A 188 20.19 26.74 -24.44
N LYS A 189 20.49 26.46 -23.16
CA LYS A 189 21.34 25.34 -22.71
C LYS A 189 20.60 24.00 -22.59
N ILE A 190 19.27 24.01 -22.66
CA ILE A 190 18.50 22.75 -22.70
C ILE A 190 18.69 22.18 -24.10
N ALA A 191 19.11 20.93 -24.20
CA ALA A 191 19.46 20.31 -25.48
C ALA A 191 18.28 19.60 -26.17
N SER A 192 17.21 19.25 -25.45
CA SER A 192 16.06 18.52 -26.01
C SER A 192 14.85 19.45 -26.21
N PRO A 193 14.00 19.23 -27.24
CA PRO A 193 12.70 19.88 -27.33
C PRO A 193 11.90 19.55 -26.07
N THR A 194 11.22 20.53 -25.50
CA THR A 194 10.44 20.28 -24.28
C THR A 194 9.33 21.28 -24.08
N LEU A 195 8.17 20.76 -23.70
CA LEU A 195 7.09 21.52 -23.08
C LEU A 195 7.45 21.94 -21.64
N LEU A 196 7.44 23.26 -21.39
CA LEU A 196 7.62 23.88 -20.08
C LEU A 196 6.31 24.49 -19.57
N GLY A 197 5.96 24.17 -18.32
CA GLY A 197 4.93 24.86 -17.55
C GLY A 197 3.50 24.34 -17.75
N PHE A 198 2.71 24.39 -16.66
CA PHE A 198 1.31 23.92 -16.66
C PHE A 198 0.29 25.02 -16.99
N ARG A 199 0.35 26.16 -16.29
CA ARG A 199 -0.60 27.29 -16.48
C ARG A 199 -0.29 28.19 -17.68
N LYS A 200 1.00 28.31 -18.02
CA LYS A 200 1.49 29.11 -19.15
C LYS A 200 2.44 28.22 -19.96
N PRO A 201 1.91 27.25 -20.72
CA PRO A 201 2.70 26.29 -21.48
C PRO A 201 3.58 27.01 -22.50
N ARG A 202 4.82 26.56 -22.67
CA ARG A 202 5.75 27.05 -23.70
C ARG A 202 6.48 25.87 -24.29
N ILE A 203 6.63 25.83 -25.60
CA ILE A 203 7.43 24.79 -26.25
C ILE A 203 8.81 25.36 -26.53
N LEU A 204 9.83 24.67 -26.02
CA LEU A 204 11.22 25.05 -26.15
C LEU A 204 11.85 24.24 -27.28
N LEU A 205 12.54 24.92 -28.19
CA LEU A 205 13.36 24.29 -29.23
C LEU A 205 14.79 24.79 -29.15
N CYS A 206 15.73 23.92 -29.50
CA CYS A 206 17.16 24.27 -29.53
C CYS A 206 17.52 24.81 -30.90
N GLU A 207 18.48 25.74 -30.96
CA GLU A 207 18.97 26.27 -32.25
C GLU A 207 19.47 25.17 -33.18
N GLN A 208 20.08 24.12 -32.62
CA GLN A 208 20.55 22.98 -33.39
C GLN A 208 19.40 22.19 -34.04
N HIS A 209 18.22 22.11 -33.40
CA HIS A 209 17.04 21.49 -34.00
C HIS A 209 16.52 22.31 -35.17
N ILE A 210 16.50 23.63 -35.02
CA ILE A 210 16.06 24.57 -36.05
C ILE A 210 16.93 24.45 -37.31
N GLN A 211 18.24 24.33 -37.13
CA GLN A 211 19.21 24.31 -38.22
C GLN A 211 19.36 22.94 -38.90
N ARG A 212 19.24 21.83 -38.14
CA ARG A 212 19.56 20.49 -38.66
C ARG A 212 18.36 19.65 -39.04
N LEU A 213 17.17 19.93 -38.49
CA LEU A 213 16.00 19.12 -38.77
C LEU A 213 15.27 19.62 -40.01
N ASN A 214 14.85 18.66 -40.83
CA ASN A 214 13.96 18.95 -41.94
C ASN A 214 12.52 19.19 -41.45
N ASP A 215 11.66 19.65 -42.35
CA ASP A 215 10.28 20.06 -42.01
C ASP A 215 9.44 18.89 -41.46
N ASN A 216 9.64 17.67 -41.99
CA ASN A 216 8.96 16.47 -41.50
C ASN A 216 9.41 16.07 -40.09
N GLN A 217 10.72 16.07 -39.83
CA GLN A 217 11.29 15.81 -38.51
C GLN A 217 10.78 16.82 -37.48
N LEU A 218 10.70 18.09 -37.87
CA LEU A 218 10.18 19.13 -36.99
C LEU A 218 8.68 18.94 -36.71
N ARG A 219 7.88 18.59 -37.73
CA ARG A 219 6.47 18.22 -37.56
C ARG A 219 6.29 17.04 -36.60
N PHE A 220 7.11 16.00 -36.72
CA PHE A 220 7.10 14.84 -35.82
C PHE A 220 7.38 15.23 -34.37
N ILE A 221 8.38 16.09 -34.13
CA ILE A 221 8.67 16.61 -32.80
C ILE A 221 7.50 17.43 -32.26
N PHE A 222 6.90 18.29 -33.08
CA PHE A 222 5.76 19.09 -32.63
C PHE A 222 4.56 18.23 -32.27
N TYR A 223 4.24 17.18 -33.02
CA TYR A 223 3.17 16.26 -32.64
C TYR A 223 3.46 15.59 -31.28
N HIS A 224 4.72 15.28 -30.98
CA HIS A 224 5.12 14.72 -29.68
C HIS A 224 4.98 15.74 -28.54
N GLU A 225 5.52 16.95 -28.68
CA GLU A 225 5.44 18.00 -27.65
C GLU A 225 4.00 18.48 -27.41
N LEU A 226 3.22 18.62 -28.49
CA LEU A 226 1.79 18.96 -28.40
C LEU A 226 0.98 17.81 -27.78
N ALA A 227 1.42 16.56 -27.90
CA ALA A 227 0.81 15.43 -27.21
C ALA A 227 0.98 15.55 -25.68
N HIS A 228 2.17 15.95 -25.19
CA HIS A 228 2.36 16.27 -23.77
C HIS A 228 1.44 17.38 -23.30
N PHE A 229 1.26 18.42 -24.12
CA PHE A 229 0.36 19.53 -23.80
C PHE A 229 -1.10 19.08 -23.73
N LYS A 230 -1.58 18.34 -24.74
CA LYS A 230 -2.96 17.85 -24.82
C LYS A 230 -3.30 16.90 -23.66
N ARG A 231 -2.33 16.11 -23.20
CA ARG A 231 -2.45 15.20 -22.05
C ARG A 231 -2.19 15.84 -20.69
N LYS A 232 -1.78 17.11 -20.66
CA LYS A 232 -1.46 17.87 -19.43
C LYS A 232 -0.38 17.21 -18.57
N ASP A 233 0.59 16.58 -19.23
CA ASP A 233 1.62 15.76 -18.58
C ASP A 233 2.47 16.54 -17.56
N VAL A 234 2.80 17.81 -17.85
CA VAL A 234 3.53 18.69 -16.91
C VAL A 234 2.76 18.86 -15.60
N GLY A 235 1.43 18.97 -15.65
CA GLY A 235 0.59 19.09 -14.46
C GLY A 235 0.61 17.82 -13.61
N VAL A 236 0.49 16.66 -14.26
CA VAL A 236 0.57 15.34 -13.60
C VAL A 236 1.94 15.12 -12.97
N ASN A 237 3.01 15.51 -13.65
CA ASN A 237 4.38 15.39 -13.12
C ASN A 237 4.59 16.27 -11.89
N TRP A 238 4.08 17.51 -11.91
CA TRP A 238 4.10 18.37 -10.74
C TRP A 238 3.32 17.78 -9.58
N LEU A 239 2.11 17.29 -9.83
CA LEU A 239 1.28 16.67 -8.80
C LEU A 239 1.99 15.47 -8.16
N MET A 240 2.50 14.55 -8.97
CA MET A 240 3.24 13.39 -8.49
C MET A 240 4.53 13.79 -7.76
N HIS A 241 5.24 14.82 -8.21
CA HIS A 241 6.45 15.30 -7.53
C HIS A 241 6.17 15.87 -6.13
N HIS A 242 5.06 16.60 -5.95
CA HIS A 242 4.65 17.05 -4.61
C HIS A 242 4.33 15.86 -3.69
N LEU A 243 3.64 14.85 -4.22
CA LEU A 243 3.37 13.60 -3.48
C LEU A 243 4.67 12.87 -3.10
N LEU A 244 5.67 12.84 -3.98
CA LEU A 244 6.99 12.28 -3.68
C LEU A 244 7.74 13.07 -2.63
N ILE A 245 7.61 14.40 -2.58
CA ILE A 245 8.23 15.20 -1.50
C ILE A 245 7.63 14.81 -0.15
N LEU A 246 6.31 14.60 -0.07
CA LEU A 246 5.66 14.11 1.16
C LEU A 246 6.12 12.68 1.50
N ASN A 247 6.28 11.84 0.47
CA ASN A 247 6.68 10.44 0.59
C ASN A 247 8.18 10.22 0.32
N TRP A 248 9.05 11.19 0.65
CA TRP A 248 10.43 11.19 0.14
C TRP A 248 11.24 9.97 0.59
N PHE A 249 10.88 9.40 1.73
CA PHE A 249 11.49 8.21 2.31
C PHE A 249 11.06 6.90 1.63
N ASN A 250 10.06 6.92 0.74
CA ASN A 250 9.54 5.72 0.08
C ASN A 250 10.21 5.48 -1.30
N PRO A 251 11.18 4.55 -1.41
CA PRO A 251 11.85 4.26 -2.68
C PRO A 251 10.92 3.63 -3.74
N ILE A 252 9.85 2.95 -3.33
CA ILE A 252 8.90 2.31 -4.25
C ILE A 252 8.13 3.37 -5.04
N LEU A 253 7.77 4.49 -4.40
CA LEU A 253 7.11 5.61 -5.08
C LEU A 253 8.05 6.34 -6.05
N TRP A 254 9.34 6.48 -5.71
CA TRP A 254 10.34 6.99 -6.65
C TRP A 254 10.48 6.09 -7.88
N TYR A 255 10.50 4.76 -7.69
CA TYR A 255 10.51 3.81 -8.80
C TYR A 255 9.21 3.85 -9.62
N ALA A 256 8.06 4.01 -8.96
CA ALA A 256 6.78 4.18 -9.61
C ALA A 256 6.76 5.44 -10.49
N TYR A 257 7.26 6.57 -9.98
CA TYR A 257 7.40 7.80 -10.75
C TYR A 257 8.30 7.63 -11.96
N TYR A 258 9.46 7.00 -11.80
CA TYR A 258 10.35 6.67 -12.91
C TYR A 258 9.63 5.84 -13.98
N SER A 259 8.94 4.78 -13.57
CA SER A 259 8.19 3.90 -14.47
C SER A 259 7.01 4.62 -15.15
N MET A 260 6.31 5.48 -14.41
CA MET A 260 5.23 6.32 -14.93
C MET A 260 5.74 7.29 -16.00
N ARG A 261 6.89 7.92 -15.79
CA ARG A 261 7.52 8.81 -16.77
C ARG A 261 7.88 8.06 -18.05
N GLU A 262 8.40 6.83 -17.96
CA GLU A 262 8.63 6.01 -19.16
C GLU A 262 7.34 5.69 -19.93
N ASP A 263 6.26 5.34 -19.23
CA ASP A 263 4.98 5.06 -19.88
C ASP A 263 4.32 6.32 -20.44
N GLN A 264 4.58 7.48 -19.83
CA GLN A 264 4.10 8.77 -20.31
C GLN A 264 4.68 9.10 -21.69
N GLU A 265 5.98 8.86 -21.91
CA GLU A 265 6.65 9.04 -23.21
C GLU A 265 6.04 8.14 -24.30
N ILE A 266 5.82 6.85 -23.97
CA ILE A 266 5.22 5.89 -24.90
C ILE A 266 3.77 6.28 -25.21
N ALA A 267 3.01 6.77 -24.22
CA ALA A 267 1.66 7.26 -24.44
C ALA A 267 1.62 8.55 -25.29
N CYS A 268 2.63 9.41 -25.20
CA CYS A 268 2.80 10.57 -26.08
C CYS A 268 3.10 10.14 -27.52
N ASP A 269 4.06 9.23 -27.72
CA ASP A 269 4.34 8.67 -29.04
C ASP A 269 3.07 8.06 -29.65
N ALA A 270 2.29 7.31 -28.87
CA ALA A 270 1.05 6.70 -29.33
C ALA A 270 -0.04 7.74 -29.69
N LEU A 271 -0.03 8.91 -29.07
CA LEU A 271 -0.93 10.01 -29.43
C LEU A 271 -0.43 10.73 -30.69
N ALA A 272 0.87 11.03 -30.79
CA ALA A 272 1.48 11.65 -31.97
C ALA A 272 1.23 10.79 -33.23
N LEU A 273 1.41 9.47 -33.13
CA LEU A 273 1.17 8.53 -34.23
C LEU A 273 -0.29 8.46 -34.71
N THR A 274 -1.24 9.03 -33.97
CA THR A 274 -2.63 9.14 -34.46
C THR A 274 -2.76 10.20 -35.55
N PHE A 275 -1.88 11.20 -35.56
CA PHE A 275 -1.83 12.33 -36.50
C PHE A 275 -0.75 12.17 -37.58
N ILE A 276 0.07 11.12 -37.48
CA ILE A 276 1.10 10.76 -38.46
C ILE A 276 0.55 9.67 -39.39
N ASP A 277 0.93 9.73 -40.66
CA ASP A 277 0.53 8.74 -41.64
C ASP A 277 1.23 7.39 -41.43
N SER A 278 0.59 6.32 -41.89
CA SER A 278 1.10 4.97 -41.63
C SER A 278 2.46 4.70 -42.29
N GLU A 279 2.72 5.36 -43.41
CA GLU A 279 3.96 5.26 -44.18
C GLU A 279 5.11 6.02 -43.49
N GLU A 280 4.78 7.07 -42.74
CA GLU A 280 5.74 7.94 -42.05
C GLU A 280 6.18 7.43 -40.68
N LYS A 281 5.61 6.32 -40.17
CA LYS A 281 5.91 5.79 -38.83
C LYS A 281 7.38 5.44 -38.62
N ILE A 282 8.03 4.92 -39.67
CA ILE A 282 9.45 4.55 -39.62
C ILE A 282 10.30 5.82 -39.51
N GLU A 283 9.96 6.84 -40.30
CA GLU A 283 10.65 8.14 -40.29
C GLU A 283 10.47 8.87 -38.94
N TYR A 284 9.28 8.79 -38.34
CA TYR A 284 9.04 9.22 -36.96
C TYR A 284 9.97 8.50 -35.97
N GLY A 285 10.05 7.17 -36.05
CA GLY A 285 10.93 6.37 -35.19
C GLY A 285 12.40 6.76 -35.31
N HIS A 286 12.89 6.98 -36.53
CA HIS A 286 14.26 7.47 -36.77
C HIS A 286 14.47 8.88 -36.21
N THR A 287 13.48 9.77 -36.34
CA THR A 287 13.55 11.13 -35.77
C THR A 287 13.74 11.08 -34.25
N ILE A 288 12.99 10.22 -33.55
CA ILE A 288 13.13 10.03 -32.10
C ILE A 288 14.52 9.47 -31.72
N ILE A 289 15.05 8.53 -32.50
CA ILE A 289 16.40 7.97 -32.28
C ILE A 289 17.45 9.06 -32.45
N THR A 290 17.42 9.79 -33.57
CA THR A 290 18.35 10.89 -33.86
C THR A 290 18.31 11.94 -32.75
N LEU A 291 17.11 12.30 -32.28
CA LEU A 291 16.92 13.27 -31.20
C LEU A 291 17.59 12.79 -29.89
N LEU A 292 17.41 11.52 -29.55
CA LEU A 292 17.96 10.94 -28.32
C LEU A 292 19.46 10.70 -28.39
N GLU A 293 20.01 10.36 -29.55
CA GLU A 293 21.45 10.13 -29.71
C GLU A 293 22.25 11.43 -29.66
N HIS A 294 21.73 12.50 -30.27
CA HIS A 294 22.47 13.75 -30.45
C HIS A 294 22.22 14.79 -29.35
N TYR A 295 21.10 14.69 -28.61
CA TYR A 295 20.64 15.80 -27.76
C TYR A 295 20.29 15.42 -26.31
N SER A 296 20.61 14.20 -25.84
CA SER A 296 20.18 13.67 -24.53
C SER A 296 21.15 13.87 -23.35
N ASN A 297 21.78 15.03 -23.23
CA ASN A 297 22.47 15.38 -21.99
C ASN A 297 21.53 16.25 -21.13
N TYR A 298 21.07 15.72 -19.97
CA TYR A 298 20.71 16.37 -18.68
C TYR A 298 19.45 15.83 -17.96
N TYR A 299 19.41 16.09 -16.64
CA TYR A 299 18.56 15.54 -15.57
C TYR A 299 17.03 15.68 -15.75
N GLN A 300 16.27 14.75 -15.16
CA GLN A 300 14.81 14.80 -15.07
C GLN A 300 14.40 15.89 -14.06
N MET A 301 13.73 16.95 -14.54
CA MET A 301 13.14 17.99 -13.72
C MET A 301 11.61 17.98 -13.89
N PRO A 302 10.80 18.14 -12.82
CA PRO A 302 9.34 18.03 -12.92
C PRO A 302 8.69 19.03 -13.88
N SER A 303 9.30 20.21 -14.07
CA SER A 303 8.81 21.24 -14.98
C SER A 303 9.09 20.95 -16.45
N LEU A 304 9.93 19.96 -16.76
CA LEU A 304 10.35 19.60 -18.11
C LEU A 304 9.79 18.23 -18.49
N ALA A 305 9.08 18.15 -19.62
CA ALA A 305 8.74 16.88 -20.26
C ALA A 305 9.94 16.30 -21.05
N ASN A 306 11.09 16.11 -20.39
CA ASN A 306 12.31 15.62 -21.06
C ASN A 306 12.24 14.12 -21.40
N LEU A 307 12.81 13.76 -22.55
CA LEU A 307 13.05 12.38 -22.98
C LEU A 307 14.17 11.69 -22.14
N SER A 308 13.94 10.43 -21.77
CA SER A 308 14.89 9.61 -20.97
C SER A 308 15.95 8.90 -21.83
N LYS A 309 17.22 8.89 -21.37
CA LYS A 309 18.38 8.22 -22.01
C LYS A 309 18.43 6.70 -21.79
N ASN A 310 17.44 6.10 -21.13
CA ASN A 310 17.45 4.66 -20.86
C ASN A 310 17.31 3.85 -22.17
N LYS A 311 18.34 3.06 -22.53
CA LYS A 311 18.33 2.17 -23.72
C LYS A 311 17.13 1.22 -23.71
N LYS A 312 16.72 0.71 -22.54
CA LYS A 312 15.52 -0.13 -22.41
C LYS A 312 14.26 0.67 -22.72
N ALA A 313 14.15 1.90 -22.21
CA ALA A 313 13.02 2.78 -22.50
C ALA A 313 12.94 3.14 -23.98
N LEU A 314 14.06 3.50 -24.62
CA LEU A 314 14.11 3.76 -26.06
C LEU A 314 13.67 2.55 -26.86
N LYS A 315 14.20 1.35 -26.54
CA LYS A 315 13.76 0.11 -27.19
C LYS A 315 12.24 -0.11 -27.05
N ARG A 316 11.67 0.15 -25.86
CA ARG A 316 10.21 0.04 -25.64
C ARG A 316 9.43 1.00 -26.54
N ARG A 317 9.88 2.25 -26.68
CA ARG A 317 9.26 3.25 -27.58
C ARG A 317 9.29 2.81 -29.03
N ILE A 318 10.46 2.41 -29.55
CA ILE A 318 10.61 1.98 -30.96
C ILE A 318 9.78 0.74 -31.26
N VAL A 319 9.75 -0.24 -30.35
CA VAL A 319 8.89 -1.42 -30.50
C VAL A 319 7.41 -1.04 -30.53
N MET A 320 6.97 -0.10 -29.70
CA MET A 320 5.60 0.39 -29.71
C MET A 320 5.27 1.12 -31.01
N ILE A 321 6.13 2.04 -31.47
CA ILE A 321 5.97 2.78 -32.73
C ILE A 321 5.83 1.80 -33.90
N LYS A 322 6.69 0.78 -33.98
CA LYS A 322 6.62 -0.26 -35.01
C LYS A 322 5.31 -1.05 -34.98
N LYS A 323 4.79 -1.37 -33.80
CA LYS A 323 3.56 -2.16 -33.62
C LYS A 323 2.28 -1.32 -33.63
N PHE A 324 2.38 0.00 -33.72
CA PHE A 324 1.24 0.90 -33.56
C PHE A 324 0.19 0.69 -34.66
N ASN A 325 -1.07 0.51 -34.26
CA ASN A 325 -2.22 0.36 -35.15
C ASN A 325 -3.38 1.26 -34.69
N LYS A 326 -3.95 2.04 -35.62
CA LYS A 326 -5.02 3.01 -35.36
C LYS A 326 -6.34 2.36 -34.89
N LYS A 327 -6.59 1.06 -35.18
CA LYS A 327 -7.88 0.37 -34.93
C LYS A 327 -7.95 -0.49 -33.65
N SER A 328 -7.14 -0.20 -32.63
CA SER A 328 -7.01 -1.05 -31.42
C SER A 328 -8.12 -0.85 -30.35
N TYR A 329 -9.39 -0.73 -30.75
CA TYR A 329 -10.49 -0.40 -29.80
C TYR A 329 -10.91 -1.57 -28.90
N ARG A 330 -10.74 -2.84 -29.36
CA ARG A 330 -11.09 -4.05 -28.57
C ARG A 330 -10.32 -4.16 -27.27
N TRP A 331 -9.10 -3.64 -27.24
CA TRP A 331 -8.24 -3.58 -26.07
C TRP A 331 -8.59 -2.43 -25.12
N SER A 332 -9.46 -1.51 -25.55
CA SER A 332 -9.94 -0.40 -24.72
C SER A 332 -10.91 -0.86 -23.64
N ALA A 333 -11.72 -1.89 -23.91
CA ALA A 333 -12.62 -2.47 -22.92
C ALA A 333 -11.83 -3.19 -21.80
N LEU A 334 -10.78 -3.94 -22.17
CA LEU A 334 -9.93 -4.67 -21.23
C LEU A 334 -9.05 -3.74 -20.37
N GLY A 335 -8.60 -2.61 -20.94
CA GLY A 335 -7.94 -1.57 -20.17
C GLY A 335 -8.87 -0.90 -19.15
N LEU A 336 -10.12 -0.66 -19.53
CA LEU A 336 -11.13 -0.10 -18.64
C LEU A 336 -11.47 -1.06 -17.49
N THR A 337 -11.64 -2.36 -17.76
CA THR A 337 -11.90 -3.34 -16.69
C THR A 337 -10.71 -3.46 -15.72
N ALA A 338 -9.47 -3.42 -16.21
CA ALA A 338 -8.29 -3.40 -15.35
C ALA A 338 -8.25 -2.14 -14.46
N VAL A 339 -8.52 -0.96 -15.03
CA VAL A 339 -8.59 0.29 -14.25
C VAL A 339 -9.71 0.25 -13.21
N LEU A 340 -10.90 -0.21 -13.59
CA LEU A 340 -12.04 -0.31 -12.68
C LEU A 340 -11.76 -1.31 -11.55
N GLY A 341 -11.25 -2.49 -11.86
CA GLY A 341 -10.92 -3.51 -10.85
C GLY A 341 -9.86 -3.06 -9.86
N ILE A 342 -8.83 -2.33 -10.31
CA ILE A 342 -7.81 -1.77 -9.41
C ILE A 342 -8.40 -0.61 -8.60
N SER A 343 -9.25 0.23 -9.21
CA SER A 343 -9.86 1.36 -8.52
C SER A 343 -10.78 0.89 -7.40
N THR A 344 -11.62 -0.11 -7.65
CA THR A 344 -12.50 -0.69 -6.62
C THR A 344 -11.72 -1.39 -5.51
N PHE A 345 -10.60 -2.04 -5.85
CA PHE A 345 -9.77 -2.71 -4.87
C PHE A 345 -8.88 -1.74 -4.06
N SER A 346 -8.41 -0.66 -4.67
CA SER A 346 -7.44 0.26 -4.05
C SER A 346 -8.06 1.42 -3.30
N LEU A 347 -9.28 1.83 -3.66
CA LEU A 347 -9.95 2.99 -3.06
C LEU A 347 -10.82 2.63 -1.86
N MET A 348 -10.75 1.38 -1.41
CA MET A 348 -11.68 0.80 -0.46
C MET A 348 -10.93 0.34 0.79
N ASN A 349 -11.21 0.97 1.94
CA ASN A 349 -10.59 0.59 3.21
C ASN A 349 -11.36 -0.58 3.84
N ALA A 350 -10.72 -1.35 4.73
CA ALA A 350 -11.44 -2.36 5.50
C ALA A 350 -12.37 -1.68 6.50
N SER A 351 -13.66 -2.04 6.46
CA SER A 351 -14.64 -1.54 7.44
C SER A 351 -14.32 -2.04 8.84
N ALA A 352 -13.95 -1.12 9.72
CA ALA A 352 -13.86 -1.37 11.16
C ALA A 352 -15.25 -1.40 11.84
N GLU A 353 -16.33 -1.08 11.11
CA GLU A 353 -17.69 -0.99 11.63
C GLU A 353 -18.38 -2.36 11.74
N GLU A 354 -18.09 -3.31 10.84
CA GLU A 354 -18.69 -4.66 10.92
C GLU A 354 -18.29 -5.37 12.23
N LEU A 355 -17.02 -5.28 12.65
CA LEU A 355 -16.50 -5.85 13.90
C LEU A 355 -17.12 -5.22 15.17
N LYS A 356 -17.47 -3.92 15.12
CA LYS A 356 -18.18 -3.26 16.24
C LYS A 356 -19.66 -3.65 16.26
N SER A 357 -20.30 -3.73 15.10
CA SER A 357 -21.72 -4.09 14.99
C SER A 357 -22.01 -5.51 15.49
N GLU A 358 -21.12 -6.46 15.21
CA GLU A 358 -21.25 -7.86 15.64
C GLU A 358 -20.97 -8.02 17.15
N SER A 359 -20.00 -7.26 17.67
CA SER A 359 -19.68 -7.23 19.11
C SER A 359 -20.77 -6.56 19.95
N GLN A 360 -21.38 -5.47 19.46
CA GLN A 360 -22.52 -4.79 20.11
C GLN A 360 -23.82 -5.58 19.99
N ALA A 361 -24.07 -6.25 18.86
CA ALA A 361 -25.23 -7.13 18.71
C ALA A 361 -25.13 -8.36 19.62
N THR A 362 -23.92 -8.88 19.85
CA THR A 362 -23.66 -9.99 20.78
C THR A 362 -23.80 -9.55 22.24
N LYS A 363 -23.29 -8.37 22.61
CA LYS A 363 -23.51 -7.79 23.95
C LYS A 363 -24.99 -7.56 24.26
N ASN A 364 -25.74 -6.98 23.32
CA ASN A 364 -27.17 -6.71 23.51
C ASN A 364 -28.01 -7.99 23.61
N LYS A 365 -27.61 -9.07 22.91
CA LYS A 365 -28.25 -10.39 23.04
C LYS A 365 -27.96 -11.07 24.38
N ILE A 366 -26.76 -10.88 24.95
CA ILE A 366 -26.40 -11.42 26.27
C ILE A 366 -27.11 -10.66 27.40
N GLU A 367 -27.30 -9.34 27.26
CA GLU A 367 -28.02 -8.51 28.25
C GLU A 367 -29.54 -8.74 28.24
N GLN A 368 -30.13 -9.08 27.09
CA GLN A 368 -31.55 -9.44 26.99
C GLN A 368 -31.87 -10.86 27.50
N ALA A 369 -30.90 -11.78 27.47
CA ALA A 369 -31.07 -13.14 27.99
C ALA A 369 -30.97 -13.24 29.54
N ALA A 370 -30.61 -12.13 30.22
CA ALA A 370 -30.34 -12.11 31.66
C ALA A 370 -31.47 -11.50 32.52
N LYS A 371 -32.66 -11.21 31.96
CA LYS A 371 -33.82 -10.78 32.75
C LYS A 371 -34.74 -11.97 33.07
N PRO A 372 -34.98 -12.29 34.36
CA PRO A 372 -35.90 -13.34 34.74
C PRO A 372 -37.29 -12.75 34.98
N GLU A 373 -38.25 -12.98 34.08
CA GLU A 373 -39.68 -12.89 34.43
C GLU A 373 -40.57 -13.72 33.49
N GLU A 374 -41.26 -14.67 34.12
CA GLU A 374 -42.42 -15.49 33.72
C GLU A 374 -42.53 -16.02 32.27
N MET A 375 -42.16 -17.29 32.09
CA MET A 375 -42.44 -18.04 30.86
C MET A 375 -42.91 -19.46 31.18
N ASN A 376 -44.05 -19.86 30.59
CA ASN A 376 -44.86 -21.01 31.00
C ASN A 376 -44.27 -22.36 30.50
N ASN A 377 -44.63 -23.47 31.16
CA ASN A 377 -44.03 -24.81 30.96
C ASN A 377 -44.06 -25.36 29.52
N LEU A 378 -44.88 -24.79 28.61
CA LEU A 378 -44.95 -25.20 27.20
C LEU A 378 -43.82 -24.57 26.35
N GLU A 379 -43.31 -23.40 26.73
CA GLU A 379 -42.18 -22.73 26.05
C GLU A 379 -40.83 -23.28 26.52
N LYS A 380 -40.78 -23.82 27.74
CA LYS A 380 -39.61 -24.51 28.28
C LYS A 380 -39.26 -25.79 27.50
N SER A 381 -40.29 -26.55 27.09
CA SER A 381 -40.14 -27.74 26.25
C SER A 381 -39.64 -27.40 24.83
N LYS A 382 -40.15 -26.33 24.21
CA LYS A 382 -39.66 -25.86 22.91
C LYS A 382 -38.26 -25.26 22.99
N ALA A 383 -37.94 -24.55 24.07
CA ALA A 383 -36.60 -24.01 24.29
C ALA A 383 -35.57 -25.11 24.55
N GLU A 384 -35.93 -26.20 25.25
CA GLU A 384 -35.06 -27.38 25.44
C GLU A 384 -34.86 -28.18 24.16
N GLU A 385 -35.88 -28.29 23.30
CA GLU A 385 -35.77 -28.97 22.00
C GLU A 385 -34.92 -28.17 21.01
N VAL A 386 -35.08 -26.84 21.00
CA VAL A 386 -34.23 -25.92 20.21
C VAL A 386 -32.81 -25.83 20.78
N ALA A 387 -32.63 -25.90 22.10
CA ALA A 387 -31.31 -25.95 22.73
C ALA A 387 -30.57 -27.26 22.44
N LYS A 388 -31.27 -28.41 22.42
CA LYS A 388 -30.70 -29.69 21.97
C LYS A 388 -30.35 -29.69 20.50
N GLN A 389 -31.16 -29.06 19.65
CA GLN A 389 -30.84 -28.91 18.22
C GLN A 389 -29.65 -27.97 18.01
N LEU A 390 -29.55 -26.88 18.78
CA LEU A 390 -28.39 -25.97 18.78
C LEU A 390 -27.13 -26.59 19.40
N GLU A 391 -27.24 -27.48 20.38
CA GLU A 391 -26.12 -28.27 20.90
C GLU A 391 -25.65 -29.32 19.90
N MET A 392 -26.57 -29.97 19.18
CA MET A 392 -26.24 -30.90 18.09
C MET A 392 -25.58 -30.17 16.90
N ASP A 393 -26.09 -29.01 16.51
CA ASP A 393 -25.49 -28.16 15.47
C ASP A 393 -24.14 -27.57 15.93
N LYS A 394 -23.98 -27.26 17.23
CA LYS A 394 -22.69 -26.88 17.83
C LYS A 394 -21.72 -28.05 17.94
N LEU A 395 -22.18 -29.28 18.15
CA LEU A 395 -21.34 -30.49 18.14
C LEU A 395 -20.87 -30.82 16.72
N GLU A 396 -21.73 -30.65 15.71
CA GLU A 396 -21.36 -30.74 14.28
C GLU A 396 -20.43 -29.59 13.84
N GLN A 397 -20.63 -28.37 14.33
CA GLN A 397 -19.70 -27.25 14.11
C GLN A 397 -18.39 -27.38 14.90
N SER A 398 -18.38 -27.98 16.10
CA SER A 398 -17.15 -28.20 16.87
C SER A 398 -16.28 -29.30 16.25
N LYS A 399 -16.89 -30.29 15.58
CA LYS A 399 -16.18 -31.23 14.69
C LYS A 399 -15.57 -30.55 13.47
N LYS A 400 -16.03 -29.36 13.08
CA LYS A 400 -15.52 -28.57 11.95
C LYS A 400 -14.54 -27.46 12.35
N ASN A 401 -14.58 -27.01 13.61
CA ASN A 401 -13.69 -25.99 14.19
C ASN A 401 -12.79 -26.59 15.29
N THR A 402 -12.23 -27.77 15.04
CA THR A 402 -10.97 -28.11 15.69
C THR A 402 -9.90 -27.53 14.78
N ASP A 403 -9.24 -26.44 15.20
CA ASP A 403 -8.02 -25.93 14.57
C ASP A 403 -6.93 -27.01 14.69
N ILE A 404 -7.03 -28.03 13.84
CA ILE A 404 -5.91 -28.85 13.42
C ILE A 404 -5.25 -28.01 12.34
N SER A 405 -4.05 -27.51 12.59
CA SER A 405 -3.26 -26.88 11.53
C SER A 405 -2.93 -27.96 10.49
N GLU A 406 -3.80 -28.18 9.51
CA GLU A 406 -3.65 -29.19 8.47
C GLU A 406 -2.45 -28.93 7.54
N ALA A 407 -1.64 -27.88 7.78
CA ALA A 407 -0.50 -27.53 6.93
C ALA A 407 0.81 -27.13 7.64
N ALA A 408 0.96 -27.31 8.96
CA ALA A 408 2.23 -27.04 9.64
C ALA A 408 2.83 -28.32 10.24
N VAL A 409 3.94 -28.80 9.67
CA VAL A 409 4.75 -29.86 10.27
C VAL A 409 5.63 -29.25 11.35
N LEU A 410 5.49 -29.69 12.61
CA LEU A 410 6.35 -29.23 13.69
C LEU A 410 7.73 -29.88 13.58
N LYS A 411 8.79 -29.07 13.51
CA LYS A 411 10.17 -29.56 13.59
C LYS A 411 10.58 -29.69 15.05
N LEU A 412 10.85 -30.91 15.49
CA LEU A 412 11.26 -31.20 16.85
C LEU A 412 12.71 -30.79 17.09
N THR A 413 12.96 -30.14 18.22
CA THR A 413 14.32 -29.88 18.73
C THR A 413 14.95 -31.18 19.25
N GLU A 414 16.29 -31.23 19.31
CA GLU A 414 17.01 -32.42 19.78
C GLU A 414 16.62 -32.84 21.21
N LYS A 415 16.29 -31.88 22.09
CA LYS A 415 15.79 -32.17 23.44
C LYS A 415 14.42 -32.85 23.42
N GLN A 416 13.50 -32.39 22.56
CA GLN A 416 12.18 -33.00 22.39
C GLN A 416 12.30 -34.41 21.80
N LYS A 417 13.20 -34.62 20.82
CA LYS A 417 13.49 -35.94 20.26
C LYS A 417 14.04 -36.90 21.32
N GLN A 418 14.96 -36.46 22.16
CA GLN A 418 15.51 -37.28 23.24
C GLN A 418 14.45 -37.66 24.29
N TYR A 419 13.55 -36.73 24.62
CA TYR A 419 12.43 -36.97 25.52
C TYR A 419 11.45 -38.01 24.97
N LEU A 420 10.97 -37.82 23.73
CA LEU A 420 10.05 -38.77 23.08
C LEU A 420 10.69 -40.17 22.96
N LYS A 421 11.99 -40.22 22.62
CA LYS A 421 12.74 -41.48 22.57
C LYS A 421 12.82 -42.17 23.94
N SER A 422 12.98 -41.42 25.02
CA SER A 422 13.01 -41.97 26.39
C SER A 422 11.67 -42.54 26.85
N LYS A 423 10.55 -42.05 26.29
CA LYS A 423 9.18 -42.51 26.56
C LYS A 423 8.69 -43.57 25.57
N GLY A 424 9.53 -43.98 24.60
CA GLY A 424 9.16 -44.95 23.57
C GLY A 424 8.15 -44.42 22.54
N LEU A 425 8.04 -43.10 22.40
CA LEU A 425 7.07 -42.43 21.56
C LEU A 425 7.63 -42.13 20.14
N PRO A 426 6.75 -42.05 19.12
CA PRO A 426 7.18 -41.82 17.73
C PRO A 426 7.84 -40.45 17.54
N LEU A 427 9.05 -40.46 16.95
CA LEU A 427 9.85 -39.26 16.70
C LEU A 427 9.43 -38.49 15.44
N LYS A 428 8.62 -39.11 14.59
CA LYS A 428 8.05 -38.50 13.40
C LYS A 428 6.69 -39.12 13.11
N GLN A 429 5.77 -38.34 12.59
CA GLN A 429 4.48 -38.81 12.13
C GLN A 429 3.98 -37.89 11.01
N THR A 430 3.36 -38.48 9.99
CA THR A 430 2.71 -37.74 8.92
C THR A 430 1.21 -37.54 9.21
N SER A 431 0.59 -36.50 8.65
CA SER A 431 -0.84 -36.22 8.88
C SER A 431 -1.74 -37.42 8.49
N LYS A 432 -1.38 -38.17 7.45
CA LYS A 432 -2.11 -39.38 7.03
C LYS A 432 -2.00 -40.54 8.04
N GLU A 433 -0.87 -40.66 8.74
CA GLU A 433 -0.72 -41.66 9.79
C GLU A 433 -1.51 -41.26 11.05
N SER A 434 -1.60 -39.95 11.34
CA SER A 434 -2.43 -39.41 12.43
C SER A 434 -3.90 -39.77 12.30
N GLU A 435 -4.46 -39.75 11.08
CA GLU A 435 -5.84 -40.15 10.82
C GLU A 435 -6.12 -41.62 11.17
N VAL A 436 -5.10 -42.48 11.10
CA VAL A 436 -5.22 -43.93 11.40
C VAL A 436 -4.94 -44.23 12.86
N THR A 437 -3.92 -43.59 13.46
CA THR A 437 -3.53 -43.82 14.86
C THR A 437 -4.36 -43.00 15.84
N GLY A 438 -4.97 -41.91 15.38
CA GLY A 438 -5.67 -40.93 16.20
C GLY A 438 -4.75 -40.16 17.16
N LEU A 439 -3.43 -40.21 16.95
CA LEU A 439 -2.43 -39.57 17.80
C LEU A 439 -2.06 -38.18 17.29
N MET A 440 -1.91 -37.23 18.22
CA MET A 440 -1.48 -35.86 17.96
C MET A 440 -0.39 -35.44 18.94
N LEU A 441 0.54 -34.62 18.48
CA LEU A 441 1.59 -34.05 19.30
C LEU A 441 1.19 -32.65 19.78
N VAL A 442 1.18 -32.44 21.09
CA VAL A 442 0.75 -31.20 21.73
C VAL A 442 1.97 -30.45 22.25
N SER A 443 2.15 -29.19 21.86
CA SER A 443 3.27 -28.34 22.27
C SER A 443 2.82 -27.11 23.05
N LEU A 444 3.56 -26.73 24.08
CA LEU A 444 3.34 -25.50 24.85
C LEU A 444 3.85 -24.26 24.08
N VAL A 445 3.12 -23.14 24.12
CA VAL A 445 3.42 -21.91 23.37
C VAL A 445 4.02 -20.79 24.25
N LYS A 446 3.97 -20.88 25.59
CA LYS A 446 4.58 -19.90 26.53
C LYS A 446 5.16 -20.53 27.80
N PRO A 447 6.27 -20.03 28.37
CA PRO A 447 6.82 -20.51 29.65
C PRO A 447 6.02 -19.98 30.85
N ILE A 448 5.85 -20.80 31.89
CA ILE A 448 5.11 -20.48 33.13
C ILE A 448 6.09 -20.27 34.30
N ASP A 449 5.86 -19.23 35.12
CA ASP A 449 6.56 -18.96 36.39
C ASP A 449 5.82 -19.65 37.55
N ASN A 450 6.50 -20.48 38.35
CA ASN A 450 5.86 -21.41 39.30
C ASN A 450 5.98 -20.96 40.76
N GLY A 451 4.85 -20.66 41.41
CA GLY A 451 4.71 -20.46 42.86
C GLY A 451 3.42 -21.14 43.36
N ASP A 452 3.56 -22.04 44.33
CA ASP A 452 2.74 -23.23 44.57
C ASP A 452 1.31 -23.12 45.15
N GLY A 453 0.49 -24.11 44.76
CA GLY A 453 -0.62 -24.75 45.51
C GLY A 453 -1.95 -24.82 44.73
N THR A 454 -2.64 -25.93 44.45
CA THR A 454 -2.45 -27.39 44.62
C THR A 454 -3.25 -28.08 43.49
N GLY A 455 -2.65 -29.05 42.76
CA GLY A 455 -3.39 -30.04 41.95
C GLY A 455 -2.85 -30.35 40.54
N PHE A 456 -2.13 -31.48 40.42
CA PHE A 456 -1.60 -32.20 39.23
C PHE A 456 -0.62 -31.49 38.28
N GLN A 457 0.62 -31.96 38.33
CA GLN A 457 1.81 -31.50 37.60
C GLN A 457 2.25 -32.61 36.62
N PRO A 458 2.49 -32.33 35.32
CA PRO A 458 3.40 -33.14 34.53
C PRO A 458 4.83 -32.61 34.74
N ASP A 459 5.74 -33.54 35.03
CA ASP A 459 7.17 -33.30 35.27
C ASP A 459 7.80 -32.41 34.20
N HIS A 460 8.43 -31.31 34.63
CA HIS A 460 9.23 -30.46 33.76
C HIS A 460 10.43 -31.25 33.23
N VAL A 461 10.41 -31.58 31.93
CA VAL A 461 11.36 -31.14 30.87
C VAL A 461 10.85 -31.71 29.54
N GLY A 462 10.25 -30.89 28.68
CA GLY A 462 9.85 -31.29 27.32
C GLY A 462 8.60 -30.54 26.85
N GLU A 463 8.79 -29.55 25.97
CA GLU A 463 7.72 -28.71 25.38
C GLU A 463 6.68 -29.48 24.56
N VAL A 464 6.66 -30.82 24.52
CA VAL A 464 5.76 -31.65 23.69
C VAL A 464 5.26 -32.94 24.38
N ASP A 465 3.98 -33.27 24.22
CA ASP A 465 3.34 -34.55 24.62
C ASP A 465 2.66 -35.20 23.40
N ILE A 466 2.42 -36.52 23.40
CA ILE A 466 1.62 -37.19 22.36
C ILE A 466 0.40 -37.83 23.00
N ILE A 467 -0.79 -37.43 22.55
CA ILE A 467 -2.07 -37.89 23.09
C ILE A 467 -3.03 -38.30 21.98
N HIS A 468 -4.10 -38.99 22.35
CA HIS A 468 -5.21 -39.20 21.43
C HIS A 468 -6.03 -37.93 21.21
N ALA A 469 -6.51 -37.74 19.98
CA ALA A 469 -7.22 -36.52 19.59
C ALA A 469 -8.43 -36.18 20.47
N GLY A 470 -9.16 -37.21 20.94
CA GLY A 470 -10.31 -37.03 21.84
C GLY A 470 -9.94 -36.58 23.26
N GLU A 471 -8.68 -36.68 23.67
CA GLU A 471 -8.22 -36.31 25.01
C GLU A 471 -7.76 -34.86 25.10
N TYR A 472 -7.59 -34.18 23.96
CA TYR A 472 -7.01 -32.82 23.91
C TYR A 472 -7.80 -31.80 24.74
N GLN A 473 -9.12 -31.74 24.54
CA GLN A 473 -9.97 -30.78 25.25
C GLN A 473 -10.02 -31.06 26.75
N ASN A 474 -10.03 -32.34 27.15
CA ASN A 474 -10.11 -32.73 28.56
C ASN A 474 -8.79 -32.53 29.31
N LYS A 475 -7.64 -32.73 28.63
CA LYS A 475 -6.32 -32.72 29.26
C LYS A 475 -5.60 -31.38 29.13
N TYR A 476 -5.80 -30.66 28.02
CA TYR A 476 -5.03 -29.47 27.66
C TYR A 476 -5.87 -28.27 27.22
N GLY A 477 -7.20 -28.27 27.36
CA GLY A 477 -8.15 -27.24 26.88
C GLY A 477 -7.99 -25.81 27.44
N LYS A 478 -6.76 -25.27 27.45
CA LYS A 478 -6.33 -23.92 27.82
C LYS A 478 -5.59 -23.29 26.64
N GLU A 479 -5.58 -21.95 26.58
CA GLU A 479 -5.05 -21.13 25.48
C GLU A 479 -3.53 -21.25 25.21
N ASP A 480 -2.79 -22.04 26.00
CA ASP A 480 -1.32 -22.09 25.98
C ASP A 480 -0.72 -23.31 25.26
N TYR A 481 -1.54 -24.22 24.70
CA TYR A 481 -1.10 -25.44 24.00
C TYR A 481 -1.63 -25.49 22.57
N VAL A 482 -0.83 -26.06 21.65
CA VAL A 482 -1.21 -26.28 20.24
C VAL A 482 -0.97 -27.75 19.87
N ALA A 483 -1.95 -28.37 19.19
CA ALA A 483 -1.84 -29.73 18.67
C ALA A 483 -1.40 -29.76 17.21
N PHE A 484 -0.51 -30.70 16.88
CA PHE A 484 0.02 -30.95 15.55
C PHE A 484 -0.29 -32.38 15.12
N ALA A 485 -0.87 -32.53 13.93
CA ALA A 485 -1.12 -33.83 13.30
C ALA A 485 0.16 -34.42 12.64
N ALA A 486 1.17 -33.60 12.36
CA ALA A 486 2.44 -34.03 11.77
C ALA A 486 3.67 -33.37 12.43
N TRP A 487 4.73 -34.15 12.63
CA TRP A 487 6.00 -33.69 13.20
C TRP A 487 7.20 -34.49 12.68
N GLU A 488 8.39 -33.90 12.71
CA GLU A 488 9.66 -34.54 12.28
C GLU A 488 10.92 -34.11 13.06
#